data_AF-A0A5S3XXC5-F1
#
_entry.id   AF-A0A5S3XXC5-F1
#
_cell.length_a   1.000
_cell.length_b   1.000
_cell.length_c   1.000
_cell.angle_alpha   90.00
_cell.angle_beta   90.00
_cell.angle_gamma   90.00
#
_symmetry.space_group_name_H-M   'P 1'
#
loop_
_entity.id
_entity.type
_entity.pdbx_description
1 polymer ?
#
loop_
_entity_poly.entity_id
_entity_poly.type
_entity_poly.pdbx_seq_one_letter_code
_entity_poly.pdbx_strand_id
1 'polypeptide(L)'
;ESDYITFSFGAAEAKALQALAVHCDVSLKTLMFAAHSKALSLATGHEQVVSGLSVHSRPEVMDSDKVLGLFVNVLPVTVACQGSSWRHFIQAVQTQRDAVEAQRFFPLEVVKELVGEEPFQVAFNYT
;
A
#
# COMPACT_ATOMS: atom_id res chain seq x y z
N GLU A 1 -15.79 19.96 -1.85
CA GLU A 1 -16.08 19.28 -0.57
C GLU A 1 -15.72 17.82 -0.77
N SER A 2 -14.93 17.23 0.11
CA SER A 2 -14.52 15.82 -0.03
C SER A 2 -15.52 14.96 0.72
N ASP A 3 -16.21 14.08 0.01
CA ASP A 3 -17.12 13.11 0.62
C ASP A 3 -16.29 12.00 1.27
N TYR A 4 -16.50 11.79 2.58
CA TYR A 4 -15.83 10.73 3.33
C TYR A 4 -16.86 9.72 3.85
N ILE A 5 -16.56 8.44 3.69
CA ILE A 5 -17.28 7.33 4.32
C ILE A 5 -16.36 6.71 5.35
N THR A 6 -16.84 6.58 6.58
CA THR A 6 -16.07 5.98 7.68
C THR A 6 -16.66 4.63 8.06
N PHE A 7 -15.78 3.65 8.23
CA PHE A 7 -16.07 2.34 8.80
C PHE A 7 -15.09 2.05 9.94
N SER A 8 -15.52 1.25 10.90
CA SER A 8 -14.71 0.90 12.07
C SER A 8 -14.78 -0.60 12.34
N PHE A 9 -13.67 -1.17 12.76
CA PHE A 9 -13.61 -2.55 13.25
C PHE A 9 -13.88 -2.58 14.75
N GLY A 10 -14.67 -3.56 15.20
CA GLY A 10 -14.82 -3.85 16.62
C GLY A 10 -13.48 -4.32 17.23
N ALA A 11 -13.35 -4.22 18.55
CA ALA A 11 -12.10 -4.60 19.24
C ALA A 11 -11.68 -6.06 18.97
N ALA A 12 -12.65 -6.98 18.88
CA ALA A 12 -12.39 -8.38 18.55
C ALA A 12 -11.87 -8.56 17.12
N GLU A 13 -12.46 -7.86 16.15
CA GLU A 13 -12.04 -7.90 14.74
C GLU A 13 -10.66 -7.29 14.56
N ALA A 14 -10.39 -6.14 15.17
CA ALA A 14 -9.08 -5.49 15.14
C ALA A 14 -8.00 -6.41 15.73
N LYS A 15 -8.29 -7.10 16.83
CA LYS A 15 -7.37 -8.09 17.43
C LYS A 15 -7.16 -9.30 16.52
N ALA A 16 -8.21 -9.78 15.86
CA ALA A 16 -8.12 -10.88 14.91
C ALA A 16 -7.27 -10.51 13.68
N LEU A 17 -7.42 -9.28 13.16
CA LEU A 17 -6.63 -8.75 12.05
C LEU A 17 -5.15 -8.61 12.43
N GLN A 18 -4.85 -8.14 13.63
CA GLN A 18 -3.49 -8.10 14.16
C GLN A 18 -2.88 -9.50 14.28
N ALA A 19 -3.63 -10.47 14.84
CA ALA A 19 -3.18 -11.85 14.94
C ALA A 19 -2.96 -12.49 13.56
N LEU A 20 -3.81 -12.17 12.57
CA LEU A 20 -3.65 -12.63 11.20
C LEU A 20 -2.39 -12.06 10.55
N ALA A 21 -2.12 -10.77 10.73
CA ALA A 21 -0.89 -10.14 10.23
C ALA A 21 0.36 -10.86 10.77
N VAL A 22 0.39 -11.13 12.08
CA VAL A 22 1.47 -11.92 12.72
C VAL A 22 1.55 -13.33 12.16
N HIS A 23 0.41 -14.03 12.00
CA HIS A 23 0.38 -15.39 11.48
C HIS A 23 0.83 -15.49 10.00
N CYS A 24 0.65 -14.41 9.24
CA CYS A 24 1.11 -14.29 7.85
C CYS A 24 2.55 -13.75 7.72
N ASP A 25 3.20 -13.40 8.83
CA ASP A 25 4.53 -12.79 8.88
C ASP A 25 4.61 -11.47 8.08
N VAL A 26 3.60 -10.62 8.24
CA VAL A 26 3.52 -9.31 7.57
C VAL A 26 3.06 -8.21 8.53
N SER A 27 3.31 -6.96 8.14
CA SER A 27 2.75 -5.81 8.86
C SER A 27 1.23 -5.70 8.70
N LEU A 28 0.55 -5.06 9.67
CA LEU A 28 -0.88 -4.75 9.53
C LEU A 28 -1.15 -3.86 8.32
N LYS A 29 -0.25 -2.92 8.01
CA LYS A 29 -0.28 -2.12 6.76
C LYS A 29 -0.33 -3.01 5.52
N THR A 30 0.43 -4.12 5.50
CA THR A 30 0.44 -5.06 4.36
C THR A 30 -0.85 -5.83 4.25
N LEU A 31 -1.35 -6.33 5.38
CA LEU A 31 -2.64 -7.01 5.41
C LEU A 31 -3.77 -6.09 4.90
N MET A 32 -3.80 -4.84 5.36
CA MET A 32 -4.80 -3.85 4.94
C MET A 32 -4.64 -3.46 3.47
N PHE A 33 -3.41 -3.30 2.98
CA PHE A 33 -3.18 -3.03 1.58
C PHE A 33 -3.59 -4.20 0.68
N ALA A 34 -3.36 -5.45 1.10
CA ALA A 34 -3.84 -6.62 0.39
C ALA A 34 -5.37 -6.66 0.33
N ALA A 35 -6.05 -6.38 1.45
CA ALA A 35 -7.51 -6.28 1.49
C ALA A 35 -8.04 -5.17 0.56
N HIS A 36 -7.40 -4.00 0.54
CA HIS A 36 -7.69 -2.90 -0.38
C HIS A 36 -7.54 -3.30 -1.85
N SER A 37 -6.40 -3.90 -2.23
CA SER A 37 -6.17 -4.37 -3.61
C SER A 37 -7.21 -5.42 -4.01
N LYS A 38 -7.56 -6.35 -3.11
CA LYS A 38 -8.60 -7.34 -3.40
C LYS A 38 -9.97 -6.71 -3.55
N ALA A 39 -10.32 -5.71 -2.72
CA ALA A 39 -11.56 -4.98 -2.84
C ALA A 39 -11.66 -4.22 -4.17
N LEU A 40 -10.58 -3.57 -4.62
CA LEU A 40 -10.52 -2.93 -5.94
C LEU A 40 -10.70 -3.94 -7.07
N SER A 41 -10.03 -5.09 -6.98
CA SER A 41 -10.17 -6.17 -7.97
C SER A 41 -11.62 -6.66 -8.06
N LEU A 42 -12.29 -6.85 -6.92
CA LEU A 42 -13.69 -7.25 -6.88
C LEU A 42 -14.65 -6.17 -7.41
N ALA A 43 -14.38 -4.90 -7.08
CA ALA A 43 -15.24 -3.78 -7.49
C ALA A 43 -15.12 -3.46 -8.99
N THR A 44 -13.94 -3.68 -9.58
CA THR A 44 -13.65 -3.35 -10.99
C THR A 44 -13.73 -4.55 -11.92
N GLY A 45 -13.66 -5.78 -11.39
CA GLY A 45 -13.56 -7.01 -12.17
C GLY A 45 -12.15 -7.28 -12.74
N HIS A 46 -11.17 -6.41 -12.46
CA HIS A 46 -9.80 -6.60 -12.93
C HIS A 46 -9.02 -7.56 -12.03
N GLU A 47 -8.25 -8.44 -12.66
CA GLU A 47 -7.42 -9.44 -11.98
C GLU A 47 -6.06 -8.91 -11.56
N GLN A 48 -5.67 -7.74 -12.07
CA GLN A 48 -4.49 -7.00 -11.70
C GLN A 48 -4.90 -5.55 -11.47
N VAL A 49 -4.50 -4.97 -10.34
CA VAL A 49 -4.85 -3.60 -9.97
C VAL A 49 -3.60 -2.82 -9.60
N VAL A 50 -3.64 -1.51 -9.83
CA VAL A 50 -2.60 -0.58 -9.40
C VAL A 50 -3.18 0.36 -8.36
N SER A 51 -2.45 0.59 -7.27
CA SER A 51 -2.79 1.60 -6.28
C SER A 51 -1.55 2.41 -5.92
N GLY A 52 -1.72 3.71 -5.72
CA GLY A 52 -0.69 4.54 -5.13
C GLY A 52 -0.52 4.15 -3.66
N LEU A 53 0.70 3.82 -3.24
CA LEU A 53 1.01 3.52 -1.85
C LEU A 53 1.89 4.62 -1.27
N SER A 54 1.46 5.20 -0.15
CA SER A 54 2.28 6.16 0.58
C SER A 54 3.51 5.49 1.22
N VAL A 55 4.69 6.00 0.87
CA VAL A 55 6.01 5.62 1.39
C VAL A 55 6.70 6.84 2.01
N HIS A 56 7.64 6.59 2.92
CA HIS A 56 8.42 7.66 3.56
C HIS A 56 9.83 7.69 3.00
N SER A 57 10.21 8.82 2.44
CA SER A 57 11.53 9.05 1.85
C SER A 57 12.41 9.88 2.79
N ARG A 58 12.22 9.76 4.12
CA ARG A 58 13.09 10.46 5.08
C ARG A 58 14.48 9.83 5.01
N PRO A 59 15.55 10.63 4.82
CA PRO A 59 16.91 10.10 4.76
C PRO A 59 17.29 9.39 6.07
N GLU A 60 17.94 8.24 5.98
CA GLU A 60 18.41 7.46 7.14
C GLU A 60 19.74 8.02 7.68
N VAL A 61 19.77 9.31 7.98
CA VAL A 61 20.92 10.02 8.55
C VAL A 61 20.59 10.53 9.95
N MET A 62 21.64 10.80 10.74
CA MET A 62 21.50 11.37 12.08
C MET A 62 20.68 12.67 12.02
N ASP A 63 19.80 12.86 13.01
CA ASP A 63 18.92 14.03 13.15
C ASP A 63 17.95 14.27 11.99
N SER A 64 17.76 13.26 11.12
CA SER A 64 16.81 13.39 10.02
C SER A 64 15.40 13.67 10.50
N ASP A 65 14.99 13.15 11.67
CA ASP A 65 13.71 13.37 12.33
C ASP A 65 13.46 14.83 12.73
N LYS A 66 14.53 15.62 12.94
CA LYS A 66 14.46 17.04 13.31
C LYS A 66 14.27 17.97 12.12
N VAL A 67 14.38 17.44 10.90
CA VAL A 67 14.23 18.22 9.66
C VAL A 67 12.77 18.31 9.27
N LEU A 68 12.28 19.55 9.12
CA LEU A 68 10.99 19.85 8.51
C LEU A 68 11.10 19.74 6.99
N GLY A 69 10.19 18.97 6.37
CA GLY A 69 10.17 18.77 4.92
C GLY A 69 9.08 17.81 4.48
N LEU A 70 8.77 17.84 3.18
CA LEU A 70 7.84 16.90 2.54
C LEU A 70 8.60 15.61 2.19
N PHE A 71 8.60 14.66 3.14
CA PHE A 71 9.23 13.35 2.97
C PHE A 71 8.23 12.24 2.61
N VAL A 72 6.97 12.58 2.34
CA VAL A 72 6.02 11.61 1.82
C VAL A 72 6.18 11.50 0.31
N ASN A 73 6.20 10.27 -0.18
CA ASN A 73 6.11 9.96 -1.60
C ASN A 73 4.98 8.96 -1.80
N VAL A 74 4.40 8.91 -2.99
CA VAL A 74 3.37 7.94 -3.35
C VAL A 74 3.83 7.23 -4.61
N LEU A 75 3.97 5.91 -4.54
CA LEU A 75 4.45 5.11 -5.66
C LEU A 75 3.37 4.12 -6.12
N PRO A 76 3.20 3.89 -7.42
CA PRO A 76 2.31 2.85 -7.91
C PRO A 76 2.81 1.48 -7.47
N VAL A 77 1.91 0.69 -6.87
CA VAL A 77 2.15 -0.73 -6.57
C VAL A 77 1.15 -1.54 -7.36
N THR A 78 1.67 -2.41 -8.22
CA THR A 78 0.87 -3.33 -9.03
C THR A 78 0.68 -4.65 -8.29
N VAL A 79 -0.56 -5.06 -8.12
CA VAL A 79 -0.92 -6.28 -7.39
C VAL A 79 -1.74 -7.20 -8.29
N ALA A 80 -1.23 -8.41 -8.53
CA ALA A 80 -2.01 -9.49 -9.12
C ALA A 80 -2.93 -10.10 -8.06
N CYS A 81 -4.23 -10.08 -8.31
CA CYS A 81 -5.28 -10.53 -7.40
C CYS A 81 -5.82 -11.94 -7.71
N GLN A 82 -5.19 -12.64 -8.67
CA GLN A 82 -5.41 -14.06 -8.95
C GLN A 82 -4.61 -14.94 -7.96
N GLY A 83 -5.16 -16.10 -7.58
CA GLY A 83 -4.40 -17.08 -6.80
C GLY A 83 -5.23 -17.83 -5.75
N SER A 84 -4.64 -18.92 -5.26
CA SER A 84 -5.29 -20.04 -4.58
C SER A 84 -5.67 -19.79 -3.12
N SER A 85 -4.94 -18.96 -2.36
CA SER A 85 -5.24 -18.70 -0.95
C SER A 85 -4.85 -17.30 -0.49
N TRP A 86 -5.53 -16.80 0.55
CA TRP A 86 -5.26 -15.50 1.15
C TRP A 86 -3.82 -15.35 1.65
N ARG A 87 -3.23 -16.38 2.25
CA ARG A 87 -1.84 -16.34 2.74
C ARG A 87 -0.87 -16.05 1.60
N HIS A 88 -0.96 -16.80 0.51
CA HIS A 88 -0.07 -16.61 -0.64
C HIS A 88 -0.26 -15.22 -1.27
N PHE A 89 -1.50 -14.76 -1.37
CA PHE A 89 -1.79 -13.42 -1.86
C PHE A 89 -1.17 -12.32 -0.98
N ILE A 90 -1.33 -12.41 0.35
CA ILE A 90 -0.74 -11.45 1.30
C ILE A 90 0.78 -11.42 1.19
N GLN A 91 1.42 -12.59 1.05
CA GLN A 91 2.87 -12.68 0.87
C GLN A 91 3.32 -12.08 -0.47
N ALA A 92 2.60 -12.33 -1.56
CA ALA A 92 2.88 -11.70 -2.85
C ALA A 92 2.78 -10.17 -2.77
N VAL A 93 1.77 -9.65 -2.05
CA VAL A 93 1.62 -8.21 -1.80
C VAL A 93 2.79 -7.67 -0.97
N GLN A 94 3.26 -8.39 0.05
CA GLN A 94 4.45 -8.02 0.82
C GLN A 94 5.67 -7.87 -0.11
N THR A 95 5.93 -8.87 -0.95
CA THR A 95 7.05 -8.85 -1.90
C THR A 95 6.98 -7.66 -2.86
N GLN A 96 5.80 -7.36 -3.41
CA GLN A 96 5.65 -6.20 -4.30
C GLN A 96 5.87 -4.88 -3.57
N ARG A 97 5.39 -4.76 -2.32
CA ARG A 97 5.61 -3.57 -1.51
C ARG A 97 7.08 -3.37 -1.18
N ASP A 98 7.81 -4.42 -0.83
CA ASP A 98 9.24 -4.32 -0.53
C ASP A 98 10.05 -3.89 -1.75
N ALA A 99 9.68 -4.39 -2.94
CA ALA A 99 10.29 -3.96 -4.19
C ALA A 99 10.07 -2.46 -4.47
N VAL A 100 8.87 -1.94 -4.18
CA VAL A 100 8.55 -0.51 -4.35
C VAL A 100 9.21 0.34 -3.25
N GLU A 101 9.29 -0.14 -2.01
CA GLU A 101 9.95 0.55 -0.89
C GLU A 101 11.46 0.73 -1.15
N ALA A 102 12.09 -0.21 -1.85
CA ALA A 102 13.47 -0.07 -2.32
C ALA A 102 13.65 1.10 -3.29
N GLN A 103 12.57 1.53 -3.96
CA GLN A 103 12.53 2.67 -4.88
C GLN A 103 11.93 3.93 -4.25
N ARG A 104 11.78 4.01 -2.91
CA ARG A 104 11.06 5.09 -2.20
C ARG A 104 11.53 6.52 -2.50
N PHE A 105 12.77 6.70 -2.98
CA PHE A 105 13.31 8.02 -3.34
C PHE A 105 13.01 8.43 -4.79
N PHE A 106 12.43 7.54 -5.60
CA PHE A 106 12.10 7.84 -6.99
C PHE A 106 10.89 8.79 -7.05
N PRO A 107 10.99 9.99 -7.64
CA PRO A 107 9.89 10.96 -7.61
C PRO A 107 8.69 10.45 -8.42
N LEU A 108 7.48 10.59 -7.86
CA LEU A 108 6.24 10.23 -8.58
C LEU A 108 6.14 10.94 -9.93
N GLU A 109 6.57 12.20 -10.04
CA GLU A 109 6.49 12.95 -11.29
C GLU A 109 7.32 12.30 -12.41
N VAL A 110 8.50 11.76 -12.07
CA VAL A 110 9.33 11.01 -13.02
C VAL A 110 8.64 9.69 -13.42
N VAL A 111 7.93 9.03 -12.49
CA VAL A 111 7.12 7.84 -12.83
C VAL A 111 6.04 8.21 -13.83
N LYS A 112 5.34 9.33 -13.64
CA LYS A 112 4.30 9.81 -14.57
C LYS A 112 4.87 10.09 -15.95
N GLU A 113 6.02 10.74 -16.04
CA GLU A 113 6.71 11.00 -17.32
C GLU A 113 7.09 9.71 -18.03
N LEU A 114 7.60 8.71 -17.31
CA LEU A 114 7.99 7.40 -17.88
C LEU A 114 6.79 6.58 -18.36
N VAL A 115 5.67 6.65 -17.63
CA VAL A 115 4.44 5.92 -17.96
C VAL A 115 3.64 6.63 -19.07
N GLY A 116 3.71 7.97 -19.13
CA GLY A 116 2.99 8.79 -20.12
C GLY A 116 1.52 9.08 -19.77
N GLU A 117 1.04 8.57 -18.63
CA GLU A 117 -0.32 8.77 -18.11
C GLU A 117 -0.33 8.71 -16.57
N GLU A 118 -1.49 8.96 -15.95
CA GLU A 118 -1.63 8.87 -14.49
C GLU A 118 -1.56 7.39 -14.04
N PRO A 119 -0.54 6.99 -13.25
CA PRO A 119 -0.24 5.58 -13.01
C PRO A 119 -1.21 4.87 -12.06
N PHE A 120 -2.05 5.62 -11.33
CA PHE A 120 -3.09 5.09 -10.46
C PHE A 120 -4.20 6.12 -10.24
N GLN A 121 -5.42 5.65 -10.02
CA GLN A 121 -6.57 6.52 -9.69
C GLN A 121 -6.94 6.47 -8.20
N VAL A 122 -6.48 5.43 -7.49
CA VAL A 122 -6.79 5.20 -6.08
C VAL A 122 -5.50 5.09 -5.30
N ALA A 123 -5.41 5.83 -4.19
CA ALA A 123 -4.28 5.80 -3.27
C ALA A 123 -4.68 5.15 -1.95
N PHE A 124 -3.72 4.46 -1.33
CA PHE A 124 -3.84 3.83 -0.02
C PHE A 124 -2.82 4.45 0.95
N ASN A 125 -3.32 4.92 2.08
CA ASN A 125 -2.52 5.44 3.18
C ASN A 125 -2.84 4.66 4.46
N TYR A 126 -1.81 4.47 5.29
CA TYR A 126 -1.91 3.82 6.60
C TYR A 126 -0.99 4.56 7.57
N THR A 127 -1.57 5.09 8.64
CA THR A 127 -0.93 5.93 9.65
C THR A 127 -1.15 5.36 11.04
#